data_AF-A0A124F5V8-F1
#
_entry.id   AF-A0A124F5V8-F1
#
_cell.length_a   1.000
_cell.length_b   1.000
_cell.length_c   1.000
_cell.angle_alpha   90.00
_cell.angle_beta   90.00
_cell.angle_gamma   90.00
#
_symmetry.space_group_name_H-M   'P 1'
#
loop_
_entity.id
_entity.type
_entity.pdbx_description
1 polymer ?
#
loop_
_entity_poly.entity_id
_entity_poly.type
_entity_poly.pdbx_seq_one_letter_code
_entity_poly.pdbx_strand_id
1 'polypeptide(L)' 'MTLPYERTRAIIQTEAFLIELSRDKSLPDEQRQEARRLLRHYPSRKEVLMAGELEEKLTSGTVFHPMLSSKEE' A
#
# COMPACT_ATOMS: atom_id res chain seq x y z
N MET A 1 1.04 -18.59 -4.36
CA MET A 1 1.19 -17.75 -3.15
C MET A 1 1.59 -16.36 -3.63
N THR A 2 1.00 -15.30 -3.08
CA THR A 2 1.43 -13.92 -3.35
C THR A 2 2.77 -13.64 -2.69
N LEU A 3 3.72 -13.09 -3.43
CA LEU A 3 5.05 -12.71 -2.96
C LEU A 3 4.99 -11.37 -2.18
N PRO A 4 5.94 -11.11 -1.27
CA PRO A 4 5.93 -9.87 -0.47
C PRO A 4 5.94 -8.59 -1.32
N TYR A 5 6.71 -8.55 -2.41
CA TYR A 5 6.71 -7.42 -3.33
C TYR A 5 5.37 -7.26 -4.07
N GLU A 6 4.67 -8.36 -4.38
CA GLU A 6 3.34 -8.30 -5.01
C GLU A 6 2.31 -7.67 -4.06
N ARG A 7 2.39 -7.99 -2.75
CA ARG A 7 1.55 -7.35 -1.73
C ARG A 7 1.90 -5.88 -1.54
N THR A 8 3.19 -5.55 -1.43
CA THR A 8 3.66 -4.16 -1.36
C THR A 8 3.11 -3.35 -2.54
N ARG A 9 3.28 -3.88 -3.77
CA ARG A 9 2.79 -3.26 -5.00
C ARG A 9 1.27 -3.07 -4.99
N ALA A 10 0.51 -4.08 -4.56
CA ALA A 10 -0.95 -3.98 -4.50
C ALA A 10 -1.43 -2.88 -3.53
N ILE A 11 -0.78 -2.74 -2.37
CA ILE A 11 -1.11 -1.69 -1.39
C ILE A 11 -0.80 -0.31 -1.99
N ILE A 12 0.40 -0.11 -2.54
CA ILE A 12 0.80 1.17 -3.15
C ILE A 12 -0.12 1.55 -4.32
N GLN A 13 -0.48 0.60 -5.16
CA GLN A 13 -1.39 0.84 -6.28
C GLN A 13 -2.80 1.22 -5.81
N THR A 14 -3.26 0.63 -4.70
CA THR A 14 -4.55 0.98 -4.11
C THR A 14 -4.54 2.41 -3.57
N GLU A 15 -3.45 2.85 -2.93
CA GLU A 15 -3.30 4.27 -2.53
C GLU A 15 -3.44 5.19 -3.74
N ALA A 16 -2.69 4.92 -4.82
CA ALA A 16 -2.73 5.72 -6.05
C ALA A 16 -4.14 5.74 -6.66
N PHE A 17 -4.80 4.59 -6.74
CA PHE A 17 -6.17 4.47 -7.23
C PHE A 17 -7.17 5.29 -6.39
N LEU A 18 -7.08 5.23 -5.06
CA LEU A 18 -7.94 6.02 -4.17
C LEU A 18 -7.70 7.53 -4.36
N ILE A 19 -6.46 7.95 -4.60
CA ILE A 19 -6.13 9.34 -4.93
C ILE A 19 -6.82 9.76 -6.24
N GLU A 20 -6.76 8.93 -7.27
CA GLU A 20 -7.44 9.16 -8.55
C GLU A 20 -8.95 9.29 -8.37
N LEU A 21 -9.60 8.32 -7.72
CA LEU A 21 -11.04 8.36 -7.43
C LEU A 21 -11.46 9.61 -6.66
N SER A 22 -10.64 10.05 -5.69
CA SER A 22 -10.96 11.23 -4.89
C SER A 22 -11.02 12.52 -5.72
N ARG A 23 -10.33 12.57 -6.86
CA ARG A 23 -10.16 13.73 -7.73
C ARG A 23 -11.01 13.66 -9.01
N ASP A 24 -11.50 12.49 -9.37
CA ASP A 24 -12.28 12.26 -10.58
C ASP A 24 -13.69 12.88 -10.49
N LYS A 25 -13.91 14.00 -11.17
CA LYS A 25 -15.18 14.74 -11.16
C LYS A 25 -16.32 14.02 -11.91
N SER A 26 -16.04 12.94 -12.63
CA SER A 26 -17.08 12.14 -13.28
C SER A 26 -17.82 11.22 -12.31
N LEU A 27 -17.22 10.94 -11.15
CA LEU A 27 -17.81 10.09 -10.11
C LEU A 27 -18.77 10.87 -9.21
N PRO A 28 -19.82 10.22 -8.66
CA PRO A 28 -20.68 10.82 -7.63
C PRO A 28 -19.89 11.31 -6.41
N ASP A 29 -20.36 12.39 -5.80
CA ASP A 29 -19.72 13.05 -4.64
C ASP A 29 -19.47 12.08 -3.47
N GLU A 30 -20.41 11.17 -3.22
CA GLU A 30 -20.33 10.16 -2.17
C GLU A 30 -19.11 9.23 -2.37
N GLN A 31 -18.86 8.79 -3.59
CA GLN A 31 -17.72 7.91 -3.90
C GLN A 31 -16.39 8.65 -3.72
N ARG A 32 -16.31 9.92 -4.14
CA ARG A 32 -15.11 10.73 -3.93
C ARG A 32 -14.88 11.02 -2.44
N GLN A 33 -15.95 11.21 -1.66
CA GLN A 33 -15.84 11.38 -0.20
C GLN A 33 -15.36 10.11 0.48
N GLU A 34 -15.86 8.94 0.06
CA GLU A 34 -15.41 7.67 0.61
C GLU A 34 -13.93 7.42 0.31
N ALA A 35 -13.48 7.68 -0.92
CA ALA A 35 -12.05 7.62 -1.26
C ALA A 35 -11.20 8.54 -0.36
N ARG A 36 -11.65 9.78 -0.11
CA ARG A 36 -10.98 10.69 0.85
C ARG A 36 -11.00 10.16 2.27
N ARG A 37 -12.08 9.51 2.71
CA ARG A 37 -12.20 8.92 4.05
C ARG A 37 -11.20 7.79 4.23
N LEU A 38 -11.10 6.88 3.26
CA LEU A 38 -10.14 5.77 3.26
C LEU A 38 -8.69 6.28 3.29
N LEU A 39 -8.36 7.27 2.45
CA LEU A 39 -7.03 7.88 2.39
C LEU A 39 -6.53 8.48 3.71
N ARG A 40 -7.41 8.80 4.68
CA ARG A 40 -6.98 9.34 5.99
C ARG A 40 -6.18 8.34 6.83
N HIS A 41 -6.40 7.05 6.58
CA HIS A 41 -5.79 5.97 7.35
C HIS A 41 -5.12 4.91 6.46
N TYR A 42 -5.14 5.12 5.15
CA TYR A 42 -4.45 4.26 4.21
C TYR A 42 -2.94 4.57 4.27
N PRO A 43 -2.07 3.55 4.34
CA PRO A 43 -0.63 3.80 4.40
C PRO A 43 -0.14 4.39 3.07
N SER A 44 0.73 5.39 3.17
CA SER A 44 1.41 5.96 2.03
C SER A 44 2.48 5.02 1.48
N ARG A 45 2.82 5.16 0.20
CA ARG A 45 3.94 4.43 -0.43
C ARG A 45 5.20 4.41 0.41
N LYS A 46 5.57 5.54 1.00
CA LYS A 46 6.75 5.65 1.85
C LYS A 46 6.64 4.79 3.11
N GLU A 47 5.48 4.79 3.76
CA GLU A 47 5.24 3.97 4.96
C GLU A 47 5.29 2.49 4.63
N VAL A 48 4.69 2.07 3.51
CA VAL A 48 4.70 0.66 3.06
C VAL A 48 6.12 0.18 2.77
N LEU A 49 6.92 0.94 2.03
CA LEU A 49 8.30 0.56 1.71
C LEU A 49 9.20 0.54 2.94
N MET A 50 9.01 1.49 3.87
CA MET A 50 9.75 1.52 5.13
C MET A 50 9.39 0.34 6.04
N ALA A 51 8.10 -0.04 6.09
CA ALA A 51 7.67 -1.24 6.81
C ALA A 51 8.29 -2.50 6.20
N GLY A 52 8.31 -2.62 4.87
CA GLY A 52 8.97 -3.73 4.17
C GLY A 52 10.47 -3.81 4.47
N GLU A 53 11.19 -2.68 4.45
CA GLU A 53 12.62 -2.64 4.82
C GLU A 53 12.86 -3.09 6.26
N LEU A 54 12.01 -2.66 7.20
CA LEU A 54 12.12 -3.07 8.59
C LEU A 54 11.84 -4.56 8.77
N GLU A 55 10.80 -5.09 8.13
CA GLU A 55 10.46 -6.51 8.18
C GLU A 55 11.57 -7.38 7.57
N GLU A 56 12.12 -7.00 6.42
CA GLU A 56 13.24 -7.72 5.78
C GLU A 56 14.47 -7.77 6.71
N LYS A 57 14.79 -6.67 7.40
CA LYS A 57 15.88 -6.63 8.38
C LYS A 57 15.62 -7.53 9.59
N LEU A 58 14.39 -7.54 10.11
CA LEU A 58 14.01 -8.33 11.28
C LEU A 58 13.87 -9.83 10.99
N THR A 59 13.51 -10.19 9.76
CA THR A 59 13.32 -11.59 9.34
C THR A 59 14.60 -12.22 8.78
N SER A 60 15.61 -11.42 8.45
CA SER A 60 16.90 -11.90 7.95
C SER A 60 17.56 -12.91 8.90
N GLY A 61 17.85 -14.12 8.39
CA GLY A 61 18.44 -15.20 9.18
C GLY A 61 17.45 -15.94 10.10
N THR A 62 16.15 -15.66 10.00
CA THR A 62 15.09 -16.36 10.74
C THR A 62 14.31 -17.31 9.83
N VAL A 63 13.42 -18.11 10.42
CA VAL A 63 12.44 -18.94 9.68
C VAL A 63 11.21 -18.15 9.23
N PHE A 64 11.07 -16.87 9.64
CA PHE A 64 9.95 -16.04 9.27
C PHE A 64 10.17 -15.39 7.91
N HIS A 65 9.09 -15.26 7.15
CA HIS A 65 9.11 -14.55 5.87
C HIS A 65 8.50 -13.15 6.04
N PRO A 66 9.08 -12.13 5.40
CA PRO A 66 8.52 -10.79 5.47
C PRO A 66 7.14 -10.76 4.79
N MET A 67 6.20 -10.02 5.37
CA MET A 67 4.89 -9.78 4.79
C MET A 67 4.98 -8.76 3.66
N LEU A 68 5.75 -7.70 3.85
CA LEU A 68 6.00 -6.66 2.85
C LEU A 68 7.45 -6.70 2.37
N SER A 69 7.70 -6.23 1.16
CA SER A 69 9.05 -5.98 0.66
C SER A 69 9.35 -4.49 0.60
N SER A 70 10.63 -4.14 0.76
CA SER A 70 11.16 -2.80 0.44
C SER A 70 11.22 -2.53 -1.07
N LYS A 71 10.95 -3.55 -1.89
CA LYS A 71 10.93 -3.48 -3.34
C LYS A 71 9.51 -3.64 -3.88
N GLU A 72 9.32 -3.08 -5.07
CA GLU A 72 8.09 -3.22 -5.85
C GLU A 72 8.26 -4.19 -7.04
N GLU A 73 9.46 -4.80 -7.20
CA GLU A 73 9.89 -5.69 -8.28
C GLU A 73 10.74 -6.86 -7.74
#